data_AF-A0A957I5K7-F1
#
_entry.id   AF-A0A957I5K7-F1
#
_cell.length_a   1.000
_cell.length_b   1.000
_cell.length_c   1.000
_cell.angle_alpha   90.00
_cell.angle_beta   90.00
_cell.angle_gamma   90.00
#
_symmetry.space_group_name_H-M   'P 1'
#
loop_
_entity.id
_entity.type
_entity.pdbx_description
1 polymer ?
#
loop_
_entity_poly.entity_id
_entity_poly.type
_entity_poly.pdbx_seq_one_letter_code
_entity_poly.pdbx_strand_id
1 'polypeptide(L)'
;AAWVAYRQWRAGWLGALLAVAGVMKLAGAFVWLLLLCQRRWRALLAGGVAAVVLLLLTWPGWPAWEAFLTLLRGLSQQPERAVTAYQTWLSWTRHLFTADAQWNPLPVARLPQLGNALYLAGAGLLVGVTAWFAWKMPASPTKAAREITDQDLLFAAGVILGLILSPLALDYHYALLLLPAFILCQWARQQSDWRVWLLLLLALILIAADLPYRSPRLAAGWWALLAYPKLVGGLLLWALCLQQSTESRPLPPVNDQPPTANRQRPTTNHQATVRKQLRTFLRMVTDRLPAHFR
;
A
#
# COMPACT_ATOMS: atom_id res chain seq x y z
N ALA A 1 -9.97 0.37 -6.08
CA ALA A 1 -10.16 0.93 -7.44
C ALA A 1 -8.86 1.47 -8.05
N ALA A 2 -8.18 2.44 -7.42
CA ALA A 2 -6.95 3.04 -7.97
C ALA A 2 -5.87 1.99 -8.32
N TRP A 3 -5.62 1.03 -7.43
CA TRP A 3 -4.69 -0.09 -7.70
C TRP A 3 -5.05 -0.89 -8.98
N VAL A 4 -6.33 -1.23 -9.18
CA VAL A 4 -6.78 -1.94 -10.38
C VAL A 4 -6.55 -1.09 -11.65
N ALA A 5 -6.84 0.20 -11.60
CA ALA A 5 -6.58 1.11 -12.72
C ALA A 5 -5.07 1.26 -13.00
N TYR A 6 -4.27 1.29 -11.94
CA TYR A 6 -2.80 1.32 -12.00
C TYR A 6 -2.24 0.07 -12.69
N ARG A 7 -2.71 -1.12 -12.27
CA ARG A 7 -2.37 -2.42 -12.83
C ARG A 7 -2.80 -2.57 -14.30
N GLN A 8 -3.99 -2.08 -14.64
CA GLN A 8 -4.55 -2.16 -16.00
C GLN A 8 -4.04 -1.07 -16.95
N TRP A 9 -3.12 -0.20 -16.51
CA TRP A 9 -2.62 0.92 -17.31
C TRP A 9 -3.71 1.89 -17.78
N ARG A 10 -4.82 2.00 -17.03
CA ARG A 10 -5.94 2.90 -17.34
C ARG A 10 -5.63 4.29 -16.79
N ALA A 11 -4.74 5.01 -17.46
CA ALA A 11 -4.20 6.30 -17.01
C ALA A 11 -5.30 7.31 -16.59
N GLY A 12 -6.36 7.45 -17.39
CA GLY A 12 -7.46 8.36 -17.07
C GLY A 12 -8.16 8.05 -15.75
N TRP A 13 -8.57 6.79 -15.57
CA TRP A 13 -9.22 6.31 -14.35
C TRP A 13 -8.31 6.38 -13.14
N LEU A 14 -7.04 6.00 -13.30
CA LEU A 14 -6.05 6.09 -12.24
C LEU A 14 -5.92 7.52 -11.73
N GLY A 15 -5.72 8.48 -12.65
CA GLY A 15 -5.60 9.89 -12.32
C GLY A 15 -6.84 10.41 -11.59
N ALA A 16 -8.04 10.17 -12.14
CA ALA A 16 -9.28 10.61 -11.52
C ALA A 16 -9.51 10.02 -10.12
N LEU A 17 -9.25 8.71 -9.94
CA LEU A 17 -9.38 8.05 -8.63
C LEU A 17 -8.36 8.57 -7.61
N LEU A 18 -7.15 8.91 -8.04
CA LEU A 18 -6.14 9.53 -7.17
C LEU A 18 -6.45 10.98 -6.84
N ALA A 19 -7.12 11.72 -7.72
CA ALA A 19 -7.62 13.06 -7.43
C ALA A 19 -8.72 13.00 -6.35
N VAL A 20 -9.69 12.10 -6.51
CA VAL A 20 -10.71 11.85 -5.47
C VAL A 20 -10.04 11.46 -4.15
N ALA A 21 -9.11 10.51 -4.19
CA ALA A 21 -8.38 10.08 -2.99
C ALA A 21 -7.61 11.25 -2.35
N GLY A 22 -6.92 12.08 -3.13
CA GLY A 22 -6.14 13.22 -2.64
C GLY A 22 -6.99 14.32 -2.02
N VAL A 23 -8.13 14.65 -2.64
CA VAL A 23 -9.09 15.63 -2.11
C VAL A 23 -9.72 15.11 -0.81
N MET A 24 -10.05 13.83 -0.73
CA MET A 24 -10.58 13.23 0.50
C MET A 24 -9.52 13.04 1.58
N LYS A 25 -8.28 12.72 1.17
CA LYS A 25 -7.19 12.35 2.08
C LYS A 25 -5.83 12.50 1.42
N LEU A 26 -4.97 13.31 2.04
CA LEU A 26 -3.60 13.55 1.55
C LEU A 26 -2.71 12.29 1.50
N ALA A 27 -3.13 11.16 2.07
CA ALA A 27 -2.42 9.88 1.97
C ALA A 27 -2.18 9.44 0.50
N GLY A 28 -3.03 9.86 -0.43
CA GLY A 28 -2.85 9.59 -1.87
C GLY A 28 -1.67 10.31 -2.50
N ALA A 29 -1.14 11.39 -1.90
CA ALA A 29 -0.12 12.26 -2.48
C ALA A 29 1.15 11.52 -2.89
N PHE A 30 1.57 10.51 -2.13
CA PHE A 30 2.79 9.77 -2.44
C PHE A 30 2.64 8.85 -3.65
N VAL A 31 1.42 8.46 -4.01
CA VAL A 31 1.16 7.76 -5.27
C VAL A 31 1.32 8.70 -6.46
N TRP A 32 1.02 10.00 -6.31
CA TRP A 32 1.31 10.98 -7.38
C TRP A 32 2.81 11.12 -7.63
N LEU A 33 3.61 11.18 -6.57
CA LEU A 33 5.06 11.17 -6.68
C LEU A 33 5.55 9.89 -7.38
N LEU A 34 4.98 8.73 -7.03
CA LEU A 34 5.26 7.48 -7.71
C LEU A 34 4.99 7.57 -9.22
N LEU A 35 3.83 8.10 -9.62
CA LEU A 35 3.48 8.28 -11.04
C LEU A 35 4.41 9.26 -11.77
N LEU A 36 4.88 10.30 -11.07
CA LEU A 36 5.88 11.24 -11.56
C LEU A 36 7.21 10.54 -11.83
N CYS A 37 7.72 9.78 -10.87
CA CYS A 37 8.97 9.01 -11.02
C CYS A 37 8.86 7.97 -12.15
N GLN A 38 7.69 7.35 -12.31
CA GLN A 38 7.42 6.39 -13.39
C GLN A 38 7.09 7.06 -14.74
N ARG A 39 7.12 8.40 -14.81
CA ARG A 39 6.85 9.18 -16.03
C ARG A 39 5.47 8.90 -16.63
N ARG A 40 4.47 8.60 -15.79
CA ARG A 40 3.07 8.32 -16.20
C ARG A 40 2.29 9.61 -16.42
N TRP A 41 2.77 10.46 -17.33
CA TRP A 41 2.25 11.81 -17.60
C TRP A 41 0.75 11.86 -17.88
N ARG A 42 0.23 10.87 -18.60
CA ARG A 42 -1.21 10.80 -18.92
C ARG A 42 -2.08 10.64 -17.67
N ALA A 43 -1.61 9.85 -16.69
CA ALA A 43 -2.33 9.66 -15.43
C ALA A 43 -2.24 10.91 -14.56
N LEU A 44 -1.07 11.55 -14.52
CA LEU A 44 -0.88 12.83 -13.83
C LEU A 44 -1.76 13.93 -14.42
N LEU A 45 -1.82 14.06 -15.75
CA LEU A 45 -2.67 15.04 -16.43
C LEU A 45 -4.15 14.79 -16.12
N ALA A 46 -4.62 13.55 -16.29
CA ALA A 46 -6.00 13.20 -16.00
C ALA A 46 -6.38 13.45 -14.53
N GLY A 47 -5.47 13.12 -13.62
CA GLY A 47 -5.64 13.44 -12.21
C GLY A 47 -5.66 14.94 -11.97
N GLY A 48 -4.76 15.71 -12.58
CA GLY A 48 -4.68 17.15 -12.41
C GLY A 48 -5.98 17.83 -12.86
N VAL A 49 -6.50 17.44 -14.03
CA VAL A 49 -7.81 17.90 -14.50
C VAL A 49 -8.92 17.52 -13.52
N ALA A 50 -8.97 16.27 -13.06
CA ALA A 50 -9.98 15.82 -12.10
C ALA A 50 -9.88 16.57 -10.75
N ALA A 51 -8.67 16.85 -10.26
CA ALA A 51 -8.45 17.61 -9.03
C ALA A 51 -8.93 19.04 -9.17
N VAL A 52 -8.66 19.71 -10.30
CA VAL A 52 -9.18 21.05 -10.60
C VAL A 52 -10.71 21.04 -10.62
N VAL A 53 -11.33 20.08 -11.31
CA VAL A 53 -12.81 19.95 -11.34
C VAL A 53 -13.37 19.76 -9.92
N LEU A 54 -12.78 18.86 -9.12
CA LEU A 54 -13.21 18.65 -7.74
C LEU A 54 -13.05 19.92 -6.88
N LEU A 55 -11.93 20.63 -7.02
CA LEU A 55 -11.70 21.89 -6.29
C LEU A 55 -12.70 22.98 -6.69
N LEU A 56 -12.99 23.11 -7.99
CA LEU A 56 -14.00 24.05 -8.50
C LEU A 56 -15.40 23.70 -7.99
N LEU A 57 -15.75 22.41 -7.89
CA LEU A 57 -17.01 21.99 -7.28
C LEU A 57 -17.11 22.36 -5.80
N THR A 58 -15.96 22.46 -5.12
CA THR A 58 -15.90 22.90 -3.71
C THR A 58 -15.71 24.40 -3.54
N TRP A 59 -15.72 25.19 -4.62
CA TRP A 59 -15.50 26.63 -4.59
C TRP A 59 -16.38 27.40 -3.58
N PRO A 60 -17.69 27.09 -3.40
CA PRO A 60 -18.51 27.75 -2.39
C PRO A 60 -17.97 27.61 -0.95
N GLY A 61 -17.05 26.68 -0.70
CA GLY A 61 -16.37 26.45 0.57
C GLY A 61 -14.96 27.03 0.69
N TRP A 62 -14.57 28.01 -0.15
CA TRP A 62 -13.22 28.59 -0.11
C TRP A 62 -12.73 29.03 1.29
N PRO A 63 -13.54 29.69 2.14
CA PRO A 63 -13.09 30.03 3.50
C PRO A 63 -12.71 28.81 4.35
N ALA A 64 -13.39 27.67 4.15
CA ALA A 64 -13.06 26.43 4.84
C ALA A 64 -11.72 25.86 4.35
N TRP A 65 -11.42 25.98 3.05
CA TRP A 65 -10.12 25.61 2.50
C TRP A 65 -8.99 26.49 3.03
N GLU A 66 -9.20 27.80 3.13
CA GLU A 66 -8.21 28.72 3.71
C GLU A 66 -7.92 28.40 5.18
N ALA A 67 -8.98 28.16 5.98
CA ALA A 67 -8.83 27.73 7.37
C ALA A 67 -8.10 26.38 7.47
N PHE A 68 -8.44 25.43 6.61
CA PHE A 68 -7.78 24.13 6.55
C PHE A 68 -6.29 24.25 6.17
N LEU A 69 -5.94 25.03 5.14
CA LEU A 69 -4.55 25.27 4.73
C LEU A 69 -3.75 25.99 5.81
N THR A 70 -4.36 26.93 6.52
CA THR A 70 -3.74 27.62 7.66
C THR A 70 -3.45 26.63 8.79
N LEU A 71 -4.40 25.75 9.10
CA LEU A 71 -4.22 24.67 10.06
C LEU A 71 -3.10 23.71 9.61
N LEU A 72 -3.08 23.31 8.33
CA LEU A 72 -2.04 22.45 7.76
C LEU A 72 -0.62 23.03 7.93
N ARG A 73 -0.44 24.35 7.76
CA ARG A 73 0.88 25.00 7.93
C ARG A 73 1.38 24.94 9.37
N GLY A 74 0.48 25.02 10.35
CA GLY A 74 0.80 24.93 11.78
C GLY A 74 0.83 23.49 12.33
N LEU A 75 0.31 22.50 11.59
CA LEU A 75 0.14 21.13 12.08
C LEU A 75 1.42 20.54 12.66
N SER A 76 2.57 20.75 12.01
CA SER A 76 3.84 20.15 12.46
C SER A 76 4.37 20.76 13.76
N GLN A 77 3.93 21.97 14.12
CA GLN A 77 4.39 22.67 15.32
C GLN A 77 3.52 22.36 16.55
N GLN A 78 2.31 21.84 16.34
CA GLN A 78 1.40 21.51 17.43
C GLN A 78 2.00 20.45 18.38
N PRO A 79 1.86 20.63 19.71
CA PRO A 79 2.43 19.71 20.69
C PRO A 79 1.73 18.35 20.69
N GLU A 80 0.43 18.28 20.36
CA GLU A 80 -0.29 17.00 20.30
C GLU A 80 0.29 16.03 19.27
N ARG A 81 1.09 16.50 18.31
CA ARG A 81 1.75 15.64 17.32
C ARG A 81 2.74 14.67 17.93
N ALA A 82 3.26 14.95 19.14
CA ALA A 82 4.13 14.02 19.85
C ALA A 82 3.36 12.83 20.44
N VAL A 83 2.03 12.78 20.39
CA VAL A 83 1.27 11.70 21.04
C VAL A 83 1.41 10.38 20.27
N THR A 84 1.65 9.29 21.01
CA THR A 84 1.86 7.93 20.45
C THR A 84 0.65 7.40 19.68
N ALA A 85 -0.54 8.00 19.83
CA ALA A 85 -1.74 7.65 19.08
C ALA A 85 -1.61 7.85 17.56
N TYR A 86 -0.74 8.76 17.11
CA TYR A 86 -0.56 9.05 15.69
C TYR A 86 0.38 8.09 14.96
N GLN A 87 1.06 7.14 15.64
CA GLN A 87 1.83 6.03 15.04
C GLN A 87 2.65 6.34 13.75
N THR A 88 3.14 7.57 13.59
CA THR A 88 3.76 8.06 12.34
C THR A 88 5.19 8.50 12.57
N TRP A 89 5.93 8.66 11.47
CA TRP A 89 7.31 9.15 11.52
C TRP A 89 7.44 10.51 12.21
N LEU A 90 6.49 11.43 11.95
CA LEU A 90 6.45 12.73 12.62
C LEU A 90 6.22 12.59 14.12
N SER A 91 5.23 11.79 14.52
CA SER A 91 4.92 11.63 15.94
C SER A 91 6.06 10.97 16.71
N TRP A 92 6.70 9.96 16.12
CA TRP A 92 7.84 9.27 16.72
C TRP A 92 9.01 10.21 16.98
N THR A 93 9.44 10.98 15.98
CA THR A 93 10.56 11.94 16.13
C THR A 93 10.23 13.06 17.09
N ARG A 94 9.01 13.61 17.08
CA ARG A 94 8.61 14.65 18.04
C ARG A 94 8.51 14.12 19.47
N HIS A 95 7.98 12.90 19.65
CA HIS A 95 7.89 12.26 20.96
C HIS A 95 9.27 12.05 21.60
N LEU A 96 10.29 11.71 20.81
CA LEU A 96 11.62 11.52 21.35
C LEU A 96 12.32 12.83 21.75
N PHE A 97 12.00 13.95 21.08
CA PHE A 97 12.84 15.16 21.14
C PHE A 97 12.14 16.46 21.54
N THR A 98 10.80 16.49 21.61
CA THR A 98 10.02 17.71 21.88
C THR A 98 9.29 17.59 23.21
N ALA A 99 9.75 18.33 24.22
CA ALA A 99 9.07 18.38 25.51
C ALA A 99 7.78 19.19 25.42
N ASP A 100 6.72 18.69 26.06
CA ASP A 100 5.48 19.42 26.31
C ASP A 100 4.89 18.95 27.64
N ALA A 101 4.43 19.88 28.48
CA ALA A 101 3.98 19.55 29.84
C ALA A 101 2.76 18.63 29.86
N GLN A 102 1.90 18.70 28.84
CA GLN A 102 0.64 17.94 28.77
C GLN A 102 0.79 16.69 27.90
N TRP A 103 1.44 16.81 26.73
CA TRP A 103 1.44 15.78 25.70
C TRP A 103 2.69 14.90 25.69
N ASN A 104 3.82 15.41 26.19
CA ASN A 104 5.08 14.69 26.20
C ASN A 104 6.04 15.20 27.30
N PRO A 105 5.76 14.91 28.58
CA PRO A 105 6.50 15.50 29.70
C PRO A 105 7.92 14.95 29.84
N LEU A 106 8.18 13.75 29.31
CA LEU A 106 9.42 12.99 29.49
C LEU A 106 9.99 12.51 28.13
N PRO A 107 10.35 13.42 27.20
CA PRO A 107 11.07 13.03 26.00
C PRO A 107 12.45 12.46 26.35
N VAL A 108 13.06 11.72 25.42
CA VAL A 108 14.45 11.24 25.57
C VAL A 108 15.42 12.41 25.71
N ALA A 109 15.25 13.45 24.89
CA ALA A 109 16.03 14.68 24.97
C ALA A 109 15.14 15.90 24.68
N ARG A 110 15.50 17.08 25.19
CA ARG A 110 14.75 18.33 24.97
C ARG A 110 15.35 19.14 23.83
N LEU A 111 15.38 18.55 22.64
CA LEU A 111 16.04 19.11 21.44
C LEU A 111 15.06 19.15 20.25
N PRO A 112 14.05 20.04 20.24
CA PRO A 112 12.99 20.03 19.23
C PRO A 112 13.52 20.22 17.80
N GLN A 113 14.62 20.98 17.64
CA GLN A 113 15.29 21.16 16.36
C GLN A 113 15.86 19.85 15.81
N LEU A 114 16.43 19.00 16.68
CA LEU A 114 16.92 17.67 16.29
C LEU A 114 15.77 16.76 15.88
N GLY A 115 14.66 16.78 16.61
CA GLY A 115 13.45 16.05 16.22
C GLY A 115 12.94 16.44 14.83
N ASN A 116 12.87 17.74 14.53
CA ASN A 116 12.49 18.23 13.21
C ASN A 116 13.51 17.85 12.12
N ALA A 117 14.82 17.93 12.40
CA ALA A 117 15.86 17.54 11.46
C ALA A 117 15.78 16.04 11.12
N LEU A 118 15.60 15.17 12.13
CA LEU A 118 15.43 13.74 11.95
C LEU A 118 14.13 13.39 11.21
N TYR A 119 13.04 14.13 11.49
CA TYR A 119 11.80 13.99 10.74
C TYR A 119 12.04 14.24 9.25
N LEU A 120 12.60 15.41 8.91
CA LEU A 120 12.84 15.81 7.52
C LEU A 120 13.83 14.89 6.82
N ALA A 121 14.93 14.54 7.49
CA ALA A 121 15.94 13.62 6.95
C ALA A 121 15.35 12.23 6.70
N GLY A 122 14.60 11.68 7.66
CA GLY A 122 13.97 10.37 7.52
C GLY A 122 12.86 10.36 6.46
N ALA A 123 11.99 11.38 6.44
CA ALA A 123 10.97 11.52 5.41
C ALA A 123 11.60 11.65 4.02
N GLY A 124 12.63 12.49 3.89
CA GLY A 124 13.40 12.66 2.65
C GLY A 124 14.07 11.36 2.21
N LEU A 125 14.63 10.59 3.14
CA LEU A 125 15.22 9.28 2.86
C LEU A 125 14.17 8.28 2.35
N LEU A 126 13.06 8.10 3.07
CA LEU A 126 12.01 7.16 2.69
C LEU A 126 11.39 7.50 1.33
N VAL A 127 11.17 8.80 1.08
CA VAL A 127 10.70 9.32 -0.21
C VAL A 127 11.74 9.11 -1.31
N GLY A 128 12.99 9.51 -1.06
CA GLY A 128 14.09 9.40 -2.02
C GLY A 128 14.35 7.97 -2.44
N VAL A 129 14.35 7.04 -1.49
CA VAL A 129 14.49 5.60 -1.75
C VAL A 129 13.31 5.11 -2.60
N THR A 130 12.06 5.39 -2.21
CA THR A 130 10.88 4.97 -2.98
C THR A 130 10.88 5.54 -4.40
N ALA A 131 11.24 6.82 -4.55
CA ALA A 131 11.36 7.50 -5.84
C ALA A 131 12.46 6.90 -6.71
N TRP A 132 13.61 6.54 -6.13
CA TRP A 132 14.71 5.90 -6.83
C TRP A 132 14.33 4.53 -7.40
N PHE A 133 13.67 3.67 -6.61
CA PHE A 133 13.14 2.39 -7.09
C PHE A 133 12.10 2.60 -8.20
N ALA A 134 11.21 3.58 -8.04
CA ALA A 134 10.19 3.91 -9.03
C ALA A 134 10.76 4.45 -10.36
N TRP A 135 11.82 5.25 -10.28
CA TRP A 135 12.50 5.81 -11.45
C TRP A 135 13.26 4.77 -12.26
N LYS A 136 13.80 3.74 -11.59
CA LYS A 136 14.49 2.62 -12.25
C LYS A 136 13.54 1.73 -13.04
N MET A 137 12.24 1.77 -12.75
CA MET A 137 11.29 0.96 -13.51
C MET A 137 11.01 1.56 -14.90
N PRO A 138 10.91 0.73 -15.95
CA PRO A 138 10.59 1.20 -17.28
C PRO A 138 9.20 1.85 -17.32
N ALA A 139 9.12 3.02 -17.95
CA ALA A 139 7.90 3.83 -18.04
C ALA A 139 6.75 3.17 -18.82
N SER A 140 7.05 2.13 -19.61
CA SER A 140 6.06 1.31 -20.30
C SER A 140 6.50 -0.15 -20.24
N PRO A 141 5.77 -1.04 -19.54
CA PRO A 141 6.03 -2.46 -19.62
C PRO A 141 5.75 -2.89 -21.05
N THR A 142 6.72 -3.55 -21.67
CA THR A 142 6.46 -4.34 -22.86
C THR A 142 5.37 -5.36 -22.54
N LYS A 143 4.61 -5.83 -23.55
CA LYS A 143 3.54 -6.82 -23.33
C LYS A 143 4.03 -8.08 -22.58
N ALA A 144 5.31 -8.43 -22.75
CA ALA A 144 5.99 -9.52 -22.04
C ALA A 144 6.34 -9.16 -20.57
N ALA A 145 6.73 -7.91 -20.28
CA ALA A 145 6.99 -7.41 -18.92
C ALA A 145 5.71 -7.05 -18.15
N ARG A 146 4.54 -7.58 -18.56
CA ARG A 146 3.28 -7.49 -17.83
C ARG A 146 3.18 -8.51 -16.70
N GLU A 147 4.30 -9.07 -16.26
CA GLU A 147 4.36 -9.69 -14.93
C GLU A 147 4.16 -8.58 -13.90
N ILE A 148 2.88 -8.47 -13.57
CA ILE A 148 2.15 -7.43 -12.85
C ILE A 148 2.71 -7.14 -11.46
N THR A 149 3.54 -8.03 -10.92
CA THR A 149 3.79 -8.09 -9.49
C THR A 149 4.72 -6.99 -8.99
N ASP A 150 5.69 -6.53 -9.78
CA ASP A 150 6.68 -5.53 -9.33
C ASP A 150 6.09 -4.13 -9.21
N GLN A 151 5.30 -3.75 -10.22
CA GLN A 151 4.63 -2.46 -10.22
C GLN A 151 3.59 -2.39 -9.10
N ASP A 152 2.91 -3.50 -8.83
CA ASP A 152 1.95 -3.63 -7.73
C ASP A 152 2.65 -3.45 -6.37
N LEU A 153 3.85 -4.01 -6.19
CA LEU A 153 4.66 -3.80 -4.98
C LEU A 153 5.10 -2.34 -4.80
N LEU A 154 5.49 -1.64 -5.87
CA LEU A 154 5.81 -0.21 -5.76
C LEU A 154 4.57 0.64 -5.43
N PHE A 155 3.41 0.27 -5.98
CA PHE A 155 2.15 0.91 -5.60
C PHE A 155 1.86 0.70 -4.11
N ALA A 156 2.02 -0.54 -3.63
CA ALA A 156 1.88 -0.88 -2.22
C ALA A 156 2.84 -0.06 -1.33
N ALA A 157 4.12 0.02 -1.71
CA ALA A 157 5.12 0.84 -1.03
C ALA A 157 4.72 2.33 -0.99
N GLY A 158 4.23 2.89 -2.09
CA GLY A 158 3.74 4.27 -2.14
C GLY A 158 2.55 4.54 -1.21
N VAL A 159 1.62 3.59 -1.10
CA VAL A 159 0.49 3.67 -0.16
C VAL A 159 0.97 3.60 1.30
N ILE A 160 1.87 2.66 1.61
CA ILE A 160 2.44 2.52 2.96
C ILE A 160 3.19 3.80 3.36
N LEU A 161 4.01 4.33 2.45
CA LEU A 161 4.77 5.56 2.66
C LEU A 161 3.85 6.74 2.97
N GLY A 162 2.76 6.87 2.21
CA GLY A 162 1.79 7.94 2.44
C GLY A 162 1.03 7.84 3.75
N LEU A 163 0.88 6.63 4.29
CA LEU A 163 0.34 6.45 5.63
C LEU A 163 1.37 6.84 6.72
N ILE A 164 2.59 6.32 6.64
CA ILE A 164 3.65 6.53 7.66
C ILE A 164 4.08 8.00 7.77
N LEU A 165 4.07 8.71 6.64
CA LEU A 165 4.40 10.13 6.57
C LEU A 165 3.18 11.05 6.72
N SER A 166 1.98 10.51 6.88
CA SER A 166 0.81 11.33 7.18
C SER A 166 0.93 11.88 8.62
N PRO A 167 0.83 13.20 8.86
CA PRO A 167 1.00 13.76 10.20
C PRO A 167 -0.12 13.36 11.19
N LEU A 168 -1.17 12.70 10.72
CA LEU A 168 -2.44 12.47 11.42
C LEU A 168 -2.94 11.02 11.35
N ALA A 169 -2.07 10.04 11.09
CA ALA A 169 -2.52 8.65 10.96
C ALA A 169 -2.79 7.97 12.31
N LEU A 170 -4.05 7.98 12.74
CA LEU A 170 -4.51 7.17 13.88
C LEU A 170 -4.70 5.69 13.51
N ASP A 171 -4.88 4.82 14.50
CA ASP A 171 -5.10 3.37 14.36
C ASP A 171 -5.99 2.92 13.19
N TYR A 172 -7.18 3.52 13.04
CA TYR A 172 -8.12 3.11 11.98
C TYR A 172 -7.59 3.39 10.56
N HIS A 173 -6.60 4.27 10.42
CA HIS A 173 -5.96 4.54 9.14
C HIS A 173 -5.13 3.35 8.65
N TYR A 174 -4.64 2.51 9.55
CA TYR A 174 -3.86 1.32 9.21
C TYR A 174 -4.69 0.24 8.51
N ALA A 175 -6.02 0.34 8.51
CA ALA A 175 -6.87 -0.47 7.64
C ALA A 175 -6.54 -0.27 6.15
N LEU A 176 -5.96 0.87 5.75
CA LEU A 176 -5.47 1.10 4.40
C LEU A 176 -4.32 0.17 4.00
N LEU A 177 -3.61 -0.41 4.99
CA LEU A 177 -2.52 -1.36 4.74
C LEU A 177 -3.01 -2.76 4.37
N LEU A 178 -4.32 -3.04 4.46
CA LEU A 178 -4.89 -4.31 3.99
C LEU A 178 -4.61 -4.54 2.50
N LEU A 179 -4.64 -3.48 1.69
CA LEU A 179 -4.35 -3.57 0.26
C LEU A 179 -2.85 -3.89 0.00
N PRO A 180 -1.88 -3.11 0.52
CA PRO A 180 -0.46 -3.48 0.48
C PRO A 180 -0.17 -4.90 0.97
N ALA A 181 -0.76 -5.31 2.10
CA ALA A 181 -0.61 -6.65 2.64
C ALA A 181 -1.14 -7.73 1.69
N PHE A 182 -2.32 -7.51 1.08
CA PHE A 182 -2.88 -8.42 0.08
C PHE A 182 -1.97 -8.58 -1.15
N ILE A 183 -1.43 -7.47 -1.66
CA ILE A 183 -0.49 -7.48 -2.78
C ILE A 183 0.77 -8.29 -2.41
N LEU A 184 1.34 -8.05 -1.23
CA LEU A 184 2.55 -8.75 -0.78
C LEU A 184 2.28 -10.25 -0.52
N CYS A 185 1.12 -10.61 0.04
CA CYS A 185 0.65 -12.00 0.16
C CYS A 185 0.56 -12.68 -1.22
N GLN A 186 -0.02 -12.00 -2.21
CA GLN A 186 -0.15 -12.55 -3.56
C GLN A 186 1.23 -12.82 -4.18
N TRP A 187 2.16 -11.87 -4.04
CA TRP A 187 3.55 -12.04 -4.49
C TRP A 187 4.25 -13.19 -3.75
N ALA A 188 4.16 -13.23 -2.40
CA ALA A 188 4.85 -14.22 -1.57
C ALA A 188 4.38 -15.66 -1.85
N ARG A 189 3.10 -15.85 -2.22
CA ARG A 189 2.57 -17.15 -2.66
C ARG A 189 3.25 -17.68 -3.93
N GLN A 190 3.71 -16.80 -4.82
CA GLN A 190 4.34 -17.21 -6.08
C GLN A 190 5.81 -17.61 -5.88
N GLN A 191 6.48 -16.99 -4.91
CA GLN A 191 7.92 -17.18 -4.70
C GLN A 191 8.26 -18.31 -3.72
N SER A 192 7.31 -18.70 -2.87
CA SER A 192 7.49 -19.77 -1.88
C SER A 192 8.65 -19.56 -0.90
N ASP A 193 9.08 -18.31 -0.67
CA ASP A 193 10.12 -17.97 0.31
C ASP A 193 9.51 -17.78 1.72
N TRP A 194 9.87 -18.67 2.64
CA TRP A 194 9.40 -18.64 4.03
C TRP A 194 9.85 -17.39 4.80
N ARG A 195 11.00 -16.79 4.43
CA ARG A 195 11.53 -15.58 5.09
C ARG A 195 10.62 -14.39 4.86
N VAL A 196 10.11 -14.25 3.64
CA VAL A 196 9.14 -13.20 3.29
C VAL A 196 7.85 -13.40 4.09
N TRP A 197 7.36 -14.64 4.21
CA TRP A 197 6.19 -14.94 5.03
C TRP A 197 6.40 -14.60 6.51
N LEU A 198 7.56 -14.93 7.08
CA LEU A 198 7.88 -14.59 8.47
C LEU A 198 7.86 -13.07 8.68
N LEU A 199 8.55 -12.32 7.81
CA LEU A 199 8.64 -10.86 7.93
C LEU A 199 7.28 -10.17 7.69
N LEU A 200 6.49 -10.67 6.73
CA LEU A 200 5.11 -10.22 6.50
C LEU A 200 4.24 -10.48 7.73
N LEU A 201 4.27 -11.70 8.30
CA LEU A 201 3.50 -12.03 9.50
C LEU A 201 3.92 -11.15 10.67
N LEU A 202 5.21 -10.95 10.89
CA LEU A 202 5.73 -10.07 11.93
C LEU A 202 5.22 -8.63 11.74
N ALA A 203 5.28 -8.10 10.52
CA ALA A 203 4.81 -6.77 10.22
C ALA A 203 3.30 -6.62 10.49
N LEU A 204 2.49 -7.62 10.09
CA LEU A 204 1.05 -7.64 10.34
C LEU A 204 0.73 -7.76 11.83
N ILE A 205 1.45 -8.57 12.59
CA ILE A 205 1.30 -8.65 14.05
C ILE A 205 1.59 -7.29 14.67
N LEU A 206 2.68 -6.62 14.29
CA LEU A 206 3.03 -5.29 14.81
C LEU A 206 1.98 -4.22 14.46
N ILE A 207 1.35 -4.29 13.29
CA ILE A 207 0.28 -3.38 12.87
C ILE A 207 -1.03 -3.67 13.61
N ALA A 208 -1.38 -4.94 13.79
CA ALA A 208 -2.63 -5.38 14.39
C ALA A 208 -2.61 -5.42 15.92
N ALA A 209 -1.42 -5.51 16.53
CA ALA A 209 -1.29 -5.62 17.97
C ALA A 209 -1.86 -4.38 18.67
N ASP A 210 -2.84 -4.61 19.54
CA ASP A 210 -3.38 -3.61 20.45
C ASP A 210 -2.48 -3.49 21.69
N LEU A 211 -1.22 -3.11 21.47
CA LEU A 211 -0.30 -2.87 22.57
C LEU A 211 -0.78 -1.66 23.39
N PRO A 212 -0.49 -1.59 24.70
CA PRO A 212 -0.84 -0.43 25.53
C PRO A 212 0.09 0.76 25.24
N TYR A 213 0.28 1.12 23.97
CA TYR A 213 1.16 2.18 23.49
C TYR A 213 0.71 3.58 23.96
N ARG A 214 -0.50 3.70 24.51
CA ARG A 214 -1.02 4.89 25.21
C ARG A 214 -0.67 4.93 26.70
N SER A 215 -0.04 3.89 27.23
CA SER A 215 0.33 3.85 28.65
C SER A 215 1.43 4.89 28.95
N PRO A 216 1.31 5.67 30.03
CA PRO A 216 2.34 6.65 30.41
C PRO A 216 3.73 6.03 30.62
N ARG A 217 3.77 4.75 31.02
CA ARG A 217 5.03 4.01 31.22
C ARG A 217 5.80 3.79 29.92
N LEU A 218 5.10 3.42 28.84
CA LEU A 218 5.73 3.24 27.52
C LEU A 218 6.01 4.57 26.83
N ALA A 219 5.27 5.63 27.15
CA ALA A 219 5.46 6.97 26.58
C ALA A 219 6.64 7.76 27.22
N ALA A 220 7.39 7.18 28.16
CA ALA A 220 8.43 7.91 28.89
C ALA A 220 9.85 7.50 28.44
N GLY A 221 10.66 8.49 28.06
CA GLY A 221 12.08 8.31 27.75
C GLY A 221 12.32 7.27 26.66
N TRP A 222 13.29 6.37 26.87
CA TRP A 222 13.69 5.37 25.88
C TRP A 222 12.62 4.29 25.62
N TRP A 223 11.71 4.07 26.57
CA TRP A 223 10.60 3.13 26.37
C TRP A 223 9.65 3.58 25.25
N ALA A 224 9.66 4.88 24.90
CA ALA A 224 8.91 5.43 23.79
C ALA A 224 9.22 4.74 22.45
N LEU A 225 10.40 4.13 22.28
CA LEU A 225 10.72 3.36 21.07
C LEU A 225 9.78 2.17 20.87
N LEU A 226 9.30 1.56 21.95
CA LEU A 226 8.36 0.44 21.90
C LEU A 226 6.89 0.89 21.75
N ALA A 227 6.62 2.18 21.90
CA ALA A 227 5.26 2.74 21.79
C ALA A 227 4.80 2.95 20.33
N TYR A 228 5.59 2.54 19.33
CA TYR A 228 5.29 2.72 17.91
C TYR A 228 5.27 1.41 17.10
N PRO A 229 4.59 0.35 17.56
CA PRO A 229 4.61 -0.94 16.87
C PRO A 229 4.07 -0.84 15.44
N LYS A 230 3.02 -0.04 15.20
CA LYS A 230 2.39 0.07 13.87
C LYS A 230 3.28 0.83 12.89
N LEU A 231 4.04 1.82 13.37
CA LEU A 231 5.07 2.48 12.58
C LEU A 231 6.14 1.48 12.13
N VAL A 232 6.65 0.67 13.07
CA VAL A 232 7.68 -0.34 12.78
C VAL A 232 7.16 -1.40 11.81
N GLY A 233 5.94 -1.91 12.02
CA GLY A 233 5.30 -2.84 11.09
C GLY A 233 5.07 -2.23 9.70
N GLY A 234 4.68 -0.94 9.64
CA GLY A 234 4.58 -0.20 8.39
C GLY A 234 5.93 -0.09 7.66
N LEU A 235 7.00 0.30 8.37
CA LEU A 235 8.35 0.39 7.81
C LEU A 235 8.85 -0.97 7.30
N LEU A 236 8.55 -2.05 8.03
CA LEU A 236 8.90 -3.41 7.63
C LEU A 236 8.14 -3.82 6.35
N LEU A 237 6.83 -3.58 6.26
CA LEU A 237 6.06 -3.81 5.04
C LEU A 237 6.58 -2.99 3.85
N TRP A 238 6.93 -1.72 4.09
CA TRP A 238 7.47 -0.84 3.06
C TRP A 238 8.81 -1.36 2.53
N ALA A 239 9.73 -1.72 3.43
CA ALA A 239 11.04 -2.26 3.07
C ALA A 239 10.90 -3.57 2.28
N LEU A 240 10.02 -4.47 2.71
CA LEU A 240 9.71 -5.70 1.98
C LEU A 240 9.19 -5.42 0.58
N CYS A 241 8.23 -4.50 0.42
CA CYS A 241 7.70 -4.15 -0.90
C CYS A 241 8.81 -3.65 -1.85
N LEU A 242 9.71 -2.79 -1.36
CA LEU A 242 10.81 -2.27 -2.17
C LEU A 242 11.85 -3.34 -2.51
N GLN A 243 12.30 -4.12 -1.53
CA GLN A 243 13.27 -5.20 -1.76
C GLN A 243 12.74 -6.18 -2.82
N GLN A 244 11.49 -6.63 -2.65
CA GLN A 244 10.90 -7.62 -3.55
C GLN A 244 10.56 -7.04 -4.94
N SER A 245 10.41 -5.72 -5.06
CA SER A 245 10.26 -5.07 -6.37
C SER A 245 11.51 -5.11 -7.26
N THR A 246 12.69 -5.44 -6.69
CA THR A 246 13.95 -5.60 -7.45
C THR A 246 14.35 -7.04 -7.69
N GLU A 247 13.87 -7.99 -6.88
CA GLU A 247 14.32 -9.38 -6.92
C GLU A 247 13.54 -10.24 -7.92
N SER A 248 12.50 -9.70 -8.56
CA SER A 248 11.70 -10.45 -9.52
C SER A 248 12.54 -10.88 -10.72
N ARG A 249 12.97 -12.13 -10.63
CA ARG A 249 13.60 -12.86 -11.71
C ARG A 249 12.60 -12.94 -12.85
N PRO A 250 13.04 -12.79 -14.11
CA PRO A 250 12.21 -13.17 -15.25
C PRO A 250 11.68 -14.58 -14.97
N LEU A 251 10.36 -14.78 -15.01
CA LEU A 251 9.84 -16.15 -14.99
C LEU A 251 10.57 -16.92 -16.10
N PRO A 252 10.95 -18.18 -15.85
CA PRO A 252 11.52 -19.00 -16.91
C PRO A 252 10.56 -18.89 -18.11
N PRO A 253 11.08 -18.65 -19.33
CA PRO A 253 10.23 -18.43 -20.48
C PRO A 253 9.18 -19.52 -20.48
N VAL A 254 7.91 -19.15 -20.35
CA VAL A 254 6.80 -20.06 -20.61
C VAL A 254 7.16 -20.66 -21.95
N ASN A 255 7.37 -21.98 -21.98
CA ASN A 255 7.83 -22.64 -23.19
C ASN A 255 6.70 -22.50 -24.21
N ASP A 256 6.70 -21.37 -24.92
CA ASP A 256 5.78 -20.97 -25.98
C ASP A 256 6.01 -21.84 -27.21
N GLN A 257 6.78 -22.94 -27.10
CA GLN A 257 6.58 -24.08 -27.98
C GLN A 257 5.08 -24.38 -27.91
N PRO A 258 4.30 -24.05 -28.97
CA PRO A 258 2.91 -24.46 -29.01
C PRO A 258 2.96 -25.94 -28.73
N PRO A 259 2.18 -26.47 -27.76
CA PRO A 259 2.27 -27.85 -27.33
C PRO A 259 2.39 -28.66 -28.59
N THR A 260 3.59 -29.21 -28.84
CA THR A 260 3.90 -29.78 -30.14
C THR A 260 2.76 -30.73 -30.40
N ALA A 261 2.15 -30.58 -31.57
CA ALA A 261 0.85 -31.17 -31.90
C ALA A 261 0.90 -32.70 -31.98
N ASN A 262 1.68 -33.36 -31.13
CA ASN A 262 1.45 -34.68 -30.58
C ASN A 262 0.26 -34.69 -29.60
N ARG A 263 -0.78 -33.89 -29.86
CA ARG A 263 -2.14 -34.36 -29.59
C ARG A 263 -2.31 -35.60 -30.47
N GLN A 264 -1.93 -36.76 -29.94
CA GLN A 264 -2.58 -38.00 -30.33
C GLN A 264 -4.07 -37.67 -30.38
N ARG A 265 -4.67 -37.73 -31.58
CA ARG A 265 -6.11 -37.56 -31.72
C ARG A 265 -6.73 -38.47 -30.65
N PRO A 266 -7.60 -37.96 -29.75
CA PRO A 266 -8.26 -38.83 -28.80
C PRO A 266 -8.89 -39.94 -29.63
N THR A 267 -8.43 -41.17 -29.40
CA THR A 267 -9.02 -42.32 -30.07
C THR A 267 -10.51 -42.27 -29.78
N THR A 268 -11.34 -42.68 -30.73
CA THR A 268 -12.81 -42.69 -30.63
C THR A 268 -13.31 -43.27 -29.30
N ASN A 269 -12.54 -44.17 -28.69
CA ASN A 269 -12.78 -44.74 -27.38
C ASN A 269 -12.75 -43.74 -26.22
N HIS A 270 -11.87 -42.73 -26.22
CA HIS A 270 -11.78 -41.76 -25.12
C HIS A 270 -13.00 -40.83 -25.08
N GLN A 271 -13.52 -40.43 -26.25
CA GLN A 271 -14.75 -39.63 -26.34
C GLN A 271 -15.99 -40.42 -25.91
N ALA A 272 -16.04 -41.72 -26.20
CA ALA A 272 -17.12 -42.59 -25.74
C ALA A 272 -17.13 -42.72 -24.21
N THR A 273 -15.96 -42.87 -23.58
CA THR A 273 -15.84 -42.98 -22.12
C THR A 273 -16.24 -41.70 -21.41
N VAL A 274 -15.79 -40.53 -21.89
CA VAL A 274 -16.17 -39.22 -21.31
C VAL A 274 -17.68 -38.98 -21.46
N ARG A 275 -18.28 -39.30 -22.61
CA ARG A 275 -19.74 -39.21 -22.80
C ARG A 275 -20.52 -40.16 -21.88
N LYS A 276 -20.02 -41.38 -21.66
CA LYS A 276 -20.64 -42.35 -20.75
C LYS A 276 -20.56 -41.86 -19.31
N GLN A 277 -19.41 -41.37 -18.86
CA GLN A 277 -19.25 -40.81 -17.51
C GLN A 277 -20.13 -39.59 -17.27
N LEU A 278 -20.23 -38.67 -18.25
CA LEU A 278 -21.08 -37.49 -18.15
C LEU A 278 -22.57 -37.87 -18.05
N ARG A 279 -23.04 -38.85 -18.85
CA ARG A 279 -24.41 -39.36 -18.76
C ARG A 279 -24.71 -40.03 -17.42
N THR A 280 -23.77 -40.82 -16.90
CA THR A 280 -23.92 -41.48 -15.59
C THR A 280 -23.98 -40.45 -14.46
N PHE A 281 -23.14 -39.42 -14.52
CA PHE A 281 -23.15 -38.32 -13.56
C PHE A 281 -24.47 -37.54 -13.61
N LEU A 282 -24.94 -37.16 -14.81
CA LEU A 282 -26.20 -36.45 -14.98
C LEU A 282 -27.40 -37.26 -14.47
N ARG A 283 -27.43 -38.59 -14.70
CA ARG A 283 -28.46 -39.47 -14.12
C ARG A 283 -28.44 -39.47 -12.60
N MET A 284 -27.27 -39.60 -11.99
CA MET A 284 -27.15 -39.56 -10.52
C MET A 284 -27.64 -38.24 -9.92
N VAL A 285 -27.40 -37.12 -10.60
CA VAL A 285 -27.89 -35.80 -10.17
C VAL A 285 -29.41 -35.70 -10.32
N THR A 286 -29.97 -36.15 -11.45
CA THR A 286 -31.42 -36.11 -11.68
C THR A 286 -32.21 -37.05 -10.76
N ASP A 287 -31.66 -38.23 -10.44
CA ASP A 287 -32.36 -39.22 -9.62
C ASP A 287 -32.38 -38.83 -8.12
N ARG A 288 -31.40 -38.04 -7.67
CA ARG A 288 -31.33 -37.54 -6.28
C ARG A 288 -32.04 -36.21 -6.05
N LEU A 289 -32.61 -35.59 -7.08
CA LEU A 289 -33.41 -34.38 -6.91
C LEU A 289 -34.79 -34.76 -6.32
N PRO A 290 -35.15 -34.25 -5.13
CA PRO A 290 -36.42 -34.56 -4.49
C PRO A 290 -37.60 -34.01 -5.31
N ALA A 291 -38.75 -34.68 -5.22
CA ALA A 291 -39.90 -34.51 -6.13
C ALA A 291 -40.49 -33.09 -6.19
N HIS A 292 -40.16 -32.20 -5.26
CA HIS A 292 -40.58 -30.79 -5.28
C HIS A 292 -39.69 -29.88 -6.16
N PHE A 293 -38.61 -30.43 -6.75
CA PHE A 293 -37.71 -29.73 -7.70
C PHE A 293 -37.72 -30.33 -9.12
N ARG A 294 -38.60 -31.30 -9.40
CA ARG A 294 -38.84 -31.82 -10.76
C ARG A 294 -40.01 -31.09 -11.39
#